data_AF-Q9Y8E0-F1
#
_entry.id   AF-Q9Y8E0-F1
#
_cell.length_a   1.000
_cell.length_b   1.000
_cell.length_c   1.000
_cell.angle_alpha   90.00
_cell.angle_beta   90.00
_cell.angle_gamma   90.00
#
_symmetry.space_group_name_H-M   'P 1'
#
loop_
_entity.id
_entity.type
_entity.pdbx_description
1 polymer ?
#
loop_
_entity_poly.entity_id
_entity_poly.type
_entity_poly.pdbx_seq_one_letter_code
_entity_poly.pdbx_strand_id
1 'polypeptide(L)'
;ADFGVTAEDIYTPTYKVILKGVTEGRNGLGSIYVFGSGNGGKFDDCNYDGYASSPYTVTVSSINADDNNFDFIEPCSAILASTYSGAGKWPIYTPDVGESRCSTK
;
A
#
# COMPACT_ATOMS: atom_id res chain seq x y z
N ALA A 1 4.18 -7.55 -11.47
CA ALA A 1 4.81 -7.90 -10.19
C ALA A 1 5.84 -6.83 -9.99
N ASP A 2 5.75 -6.12 -8.86
CA ASP A 2 6.84 -5.27 -8.41
C ASP A 2 8.08 -6.15 -8.24
N PHE A 3 9.21 -5.69 -8.74
CA PHE A 3 10.48 -6.43 -8.68
C PHE A 3 11.53 -5.68 -7.86
N GLY A 4 11.24 -4.47 -7.36
CA GLY A 4 12.14 -3.72 -6.50
C GLY A 4 13.48 -3.33 -7.07
N VAL A 5 13.64 -3.50 -8.38
CA VAL A 5 14.88 -3.21 -9.11
C VAL A 5 14.71 -2.05 -10.09
N THR A 6 13.51 -1.47 -10.16
CA THR A 6 13.19 -0.31 -10.99
C THR A 6 12.63 0.79 -10.12
N ALA A 7 13.26 1.96 -10.13
CA ALA A 7 12.66 3.17 -9.59
C ALA A 7 11.45 3.53 -10.45
N GLU A 8 10.25 3.37 -9.91
CA GLU A 8 9.01 3.80 -10.53
C GLU A 8 8.64 5.18 -9.99
N ASP A 9 8.50 6.15 -10.88
CA ASP A 9 8.05 7.50 -10.51
C ASP A 9 6.54 7.64 -10.78
N ILE A 10 5.90 8.59 -10.10
CA ILE A 10 4.53 8.98 -10.43
C ILE A 10 4.57 9.79 -11.72
N TYR A 11 4.04 9.21 -12.80
CA TYR A 11 3.89 9.92 -14.07
C TYR A 11 3.27 11.32 -13.89
N THR A 12 3.85 12.32 -14.55
CA THR A 12 3.49 13.74 -14.37
C THR A 12 1.97 14.03 -14.40
N PRO A 13 1.16 13.43 -15.30
CA PRO A 13 -0.28 13.64 -15.28
C PRO A 13 -0.93 13.18 -13.96
N THR A 14 -0.54 12.01 -13.45
CA THR A 14 -1.06 11.46 -12.19
C THR A 14 -0.62 12.30 -11.01
N TYR A 15 0.65 12.71 -10.97
CA TYR A 15 1.18 13.56 -9.91
C TYR A 15 0.41 14.90 -9.80
N LYS A 16 0.06 15.50 -10.94
CA LYS A 16 -0.76 16.73 -10.96
C LYS A 16 -2.16 16.51 -10.38
N VAL A 17 -2.78 15.34 -10.61
CA VAL A 17 -4.10 15.02 -10.06
C VAL A 17 -4.01 14.78 -8.55
N ILE A 18 -2.97 14.11 -8.07
CA ILE A 18 -2.72 13.95 -6.62
C ILE A 18 -2.53 15.31 -5.96
N LEU A 19 -1.69 16.19 -6.52
CA LEU A 19 -1.49 17.56 -6.03
C LEU A 19 -2.80 18.35 -5.95
N LYS A 20 -3.62 18.27 -7.00
CA LYS A 20 -4.94 18.90 -7.00
C LYS A 20 -5.82 18.32 -5.89
N GLY A 21 -5.82 17.00 -5.72
CA GLY A 21 -6.60 16.32 -4.70
C GLY A 21 -6.20 16.72 -3.28
N VAL A 22 -4.91 16.73 -2.94
CA VAL A 22 -4.45 17.14 -1.61
C VAL A 22 -4.63 18.63 -1.33
N THR A 23 -4.79 19.46 -2.37
CA THR A 23 -4.98 20.92 -2.21
C THR A 23 -6.47 21.30 -2.16
N GLU A 24 -7.28 20.74 -3.06
CA GLU A 24 -8.66 21.17 -3.31
C GLU A 24 -9.70 20.15 -2.83
N GLY A 25 -9.31 18.89 -2.64
CA GLY A 25 -10.19 17.81 -2.22
C GLY A 25 -10.79 18.03 -0.83
N ARG A 26 -11.90 17.34 -0.54
CA ARG A 26 -12.61 17.43 0.75
C ARG A 26 -12.90 18.88 1.18
N ASN A 27 -13.44 19.69 0.26
CA ASN A 27 -13.74 21.11 0.48
C ASN A 27 -12.51 21.93 0.92
N GLY A 28 -11.33 21.64 0.36
CA GLY A 28 -10.06 22.31 0.70
C GLY A 28 -9.34 21.75 1.93
N LEU A 29 -9.82 20.65 2.54
CA LEU A 29 -9.09 19.94 3.60
C LEU A 29 -8.02 18.98 3.07
N GLY A 30 -8.00 18.75 1.76
CA GLY A 30 -7.14 17.79 1.08
C GLY A 30 -7.70 16.37 1.09
N SER A 31 -7.66 15.73 -0.08
CA SER A 31 -7.91 14.28 -0.23
C SER A 31 -6.87 13.47 0.55
N ILE A 32 -7.29 12.34 1.10
CA ILE A 32 -6.42 11.41 1.81
C ILE A 32 -6.13 10.24 0.87
N TYR A 33 -4.85 10.07 0.53
CA TYR A 33 -4.38 8.93 -0.27
C TYR A 33 -3.67 7.96 0.66
N VAL A 34 -4.12 6.70 0.68
CA VAL A 34 -3.49 5.62 1.45
C VAL A 34 -2.92 4.63 0.46
N PHE A 35 -1.67 4.23 0.64
CA PHE A 35 -0.97 3.33 -0.25
C PHE A 35 -0.33 2.17 0.53
N GLY A 36 -0.35 0.97 -0.05
CA GLY A 36 0.32 -0.18 0.56
C GLY A 36 1.82 -0.07 0.35
N SER A 37 2.62 -0.49 1.33
CA SER A 37 4.09 -0.48 1.22
C SER A 37 4.67 -1.49 0.22
N GLY A 38 3.86 -2.17 -0.59
CA GLY A 38 4.32 -3.18 -1.54
C GLY A 38 4.37 -4.62 -1.03
N ASN A 39 4.68 -5.54 -1.95
CA ASN A 39 4.67 -7.00 -1.75
C ASN A 39 5.85 -7.75 -2.40
N GLY A 40 6.93 -7.07 -2.77
CA GLY A 40 8.17 -7.58 -3.36
C GLY A 40 9.11 -8.29 -2.38
N GLY A 41 8.81 -8.24 -1.07
CA GLY A 41 9.57 -8.92 -0.02
C GLY A 41 10.84 -8.19 0.39
N LYS A 42 11.59 -8.81 1.30
CA LYS A 42 12.74 -8.18 2.00
C LYS A 42 13.90 -7.66 1.12
N PHE A 43 13.91 -7.98 -0.17
CA PHE A 43 14.93 -7.53 -1.11
C PHE A 43 14.45 -6.37 -1.99
N ASP A 44 13.18 -5.99 -1.83
CA ASP A 44 12.56 -4.81 -2.39
C ASP A 44 12.53 -3.70 -1.33
N ASP A 45 12.52 -2.45 -1.76
CA ASP A 45 12.48 -1.26 -0.91
C ASP A 45 11.46 -0.29 -1.50
N CYS A 46 10.35 -0.07 -0.77
CA CYS A 46 9.27 0.81 -1.21
C CYS A 46 9.66 2.29 -1.39
N ASN A 47 10.90 2.70 -1.08
CA ASN A 47 11.42 3.99 -1.56
C ASN A 47 11.59 4.05 -3.09
N TYR A 48 11.62 2.91 -3.77
CA TYR A 48 11.68 2.83 -5.23
C TYR A 48 10.30 2.91 -5.90
N ASP A 49 9.22 2.90 -5.13
CA ASP A 49 7.86 3.21 -5.60
C ASP A 49 7.51 4.67 -5.28
N GLY A 50 7.31 5.48 -6.32
CA GLY A 50 6.98 6.90 -6.23
C GLY A 50 5.65 7.19 -5.52
N TYR A 51 4.69 6.27 -5.54
CA TYR A 51 3.45 6.37 -4.77
C TYR A 51 3.67 6.06 -3.30
N ALA A 52 4.43 5.03 -2.96
CA ALA A 52 4.73 4.68 -1.57
C ALA A 52 5.69 5.69 -0.91
N SER A 53 6.61 6.29 -1.67
CA SER A 53 7.57 7.29 -1.18
C SER A 53 7.06 8.74 -1.28
N SER A 54 5.86 8.96 -1.82
CA SER A 54 5.30 10.30 -1.98
C SER A 54 5.00 10.96 -0.62
N PRO A 55 5.32 12.25 -0.42
CA PRO A 55 4.89 12.97 0.78
C PRO A 55 3.36 13.21 0.81
N TYR A 56 2.64 12.90 -0.27
CA TYR A 56 1.20 13.10 -0.40
C TYR A 56 0.38 11.83 -0.15
N THR A 57 1.03 10.71 0.18
CA THR A 57 0.40 9.44 0.49
C THR A 57 0.69 9.03 1.94
N VAL A 58 -0.23 8.27 2.52
CA VAL A 58 -0.06 7.59 3.80
C VAL A 58 0.31 6.15 3.50
N THR A 59 1.59 5.83 3.59
CA THR A 59 2.11 4.50 3.28
C THR A 59 1.96 3.57 4.48
N VAL A 60 1.26 2.45 4.28
CA VAL A 60 0.88 1.50 5.33
C VAL A 60 1.47 0.13 5.02
N SER A 61 2.20 -0.43 5.99
CA SER A 61 2.76 -1.78 5.92
C SER A 61 1.85 -2.83 6.57
N SER A 62 2.28 -4.08 6.51
CA SER A 62 1.49 -5.26 6.89
C SER A 62 2.15 -6.07 8.00
N ILE A 63 1.37 -6.39 9.04
CA ILE A 63 1.73 -7.37 10.08
C ILE A 63 0.68 -8.47 10.15
N ASN A 64 1.06 -9.65 10.64
CA ASN A 64 0.17 -10.77 10.82
C ASN A 64 -0.53 -10.73 12.20
N ALA A 65 -1.43 -11.68 12.46
CA ALA A 65 -2.20 -11.72 13.71
C ALA A 65 -1.35 -12.02 14.97
N ASP A 66 -0.09 -12.42 14.81
CA ASP A 66 0.88 -12.60 15.90
C ASP A 66 1.78 -11.35 16.06
N ASP A 67 1.40 -10.20 15.48
CA ASP A 67 2.19 -8.96 15.42
C ASP A 67 3.56 -9.10 14.75
N ASN A 68 3.75 -10.12 13.90
CA ASN A 68 4.99 -10.35 13.17
C ASN A 68 4.88 -9.88 11.71
N ASN A 69 6.02 -9.51 11.13
CA ASN A 69 6.13 -9.18 9.71
C ASN A 69 5.84 -10.40 8.81
N PHE A 70 5.23 -10.16 7.65
CA PHE A 70 5.17 -11.15 6.58
C PHE A 70 6.46 -11.13 5.74
N ASP A 71 6.78 -12.24 5.07
CA ASP A 71 7.96 -12.32 4.20
C ASP A 71 7.86 -11.45 2.94
N PHE A 72 6.64 -11.10 2.52
CA PHE A 72 6.38 -10.28 1.34
C PHE A 72 6.50 -8.77 1.59
N ILE A 73 6.67 -8.30 2.83
CA ILE A 73 6.75 -6.86 3.07
C ILE A 73 8.00 -6.26 2.42
N GLU A 74 7.87 -5.04 1.92
CA GLU A 74 9.00 -4.22 1.48
C GLU A 74 9.30 -3.19 2.58
N PRO A 75 10.45 -3.27 3.25
CA PRO A 75 10.83 -2.28 4.25
C PRO A 75 11.31 -0.99 3.57
N CYS A 76 10.83 0.17 4.03
CA CYS A 76 11.39 1.47 3.63
C CYS A 76 11.14 2.55 4.69
N SER A 77 11.83 3.68 4.54
CA SER A 77 11.70 4.85 5.42
C SER A 77 10.38 5.62 5.26
N ALA A 78 9.66 5.40 4.16
CA ALA A 78 8.41 6.11 3.87
C ALA A 78 7.18 5.53 4.59
N ILE A 79 7.30 4.36 5.22
CA ILE A 79 6.19 3.73 5.98
C ILE A 79 5.84 4.58 7.19
N LEU A 80 4.57 4.96 7.32
CA LEU A 80 4.08 5.77 8.44
C LEU A 80 3.41 4.92 9.53
N ALA A 81 2.80 3.79 9.15
CA ALA A 81 2.10 2.90 10.06
C ALA A 81 2.05 1.46 9.51
N SER A 82 1.69 0.51 10.38
CA SER A 82 1.40 -0.87 10.01
C SER A 82 0.00 -1.27 10.47
N THR A 83 -0.64 -2.17 9.73
CA THR A 83 -1.93 -2.76 10.09
C THR A 83 -1.93 -4.26 9.85
N TYR A 84 -2.94 -4.95 10.40
CA TYR A 84 -3.15 -6.36 10.16
C TYR A 84 -3.47 -6.64 8.68
N SER A 85 -2.79 -7.63 8.11
CA SER A 85 -2.99 -8.08 6.72
C SER A 85 -3.02 -9.61 6.63
N GLY A 86 -3.18 -10.11 5.41
CA GLY A 86 -3.52 -11.50 5.15
C GLY A 86 -2.50 -12.26 4.32
N ALA A 87 -1.96 -13.38 4.83
CA ALA A 87 -1.32 -14.42 4.02
C ALA A 87 -1.28 -15.79 4.73
N GLY A 88 -1.44 -16.86 3.95
CA GLY A 88 -1.32 -18.24 4.42
C GLY A 88 -2.26 -18.54 5.60
N LYS A 89 -1.67 -18.89 6.76
CA LYS A 89 -2.42 -19.21 7.99
C LYS A 89 -3.18 -18.02 8.59
N TRP A 90 -2.86 -16.80 8.19
CA TRP A 90 -3.44 -15.57 8.72
C TRP A 90 -4.21 -14.83 7.62
N PRO A 91 -5.47 -15.18 7.29
CA PRO A 91 -6.24 -14.50 6.27
C PRO A 91 -6.92 -13.22 6.78
N ILE A 92 -7.27 -12.31 5.86
CA ILE A 92 -8.26 -11.25 6.12
C ILE A 92 -9.61 -11.72 5.59
N TYR A 93 -10.60 -11.77 6.48
CA TYR A 93 -11.98 -12.07 6.09
C TYR A 93 -12.66 -10.81 5.59
N THR A 94 -13.05 -10.80 4.32
CA THR A 94 -13.69 -9.68 3.64
C THR A 94 -14.67 -10.22 2.59
N PRO A 95 -15.65 -9.44 2.11
CA PRO A 95 -16.50 -9.85 1.00
C PRO A 95 -15.67 -10.23 -0.24
N ASP A 96 -16.09 -11.29 -0.92
CA ASP A 96 -15.51 -11.73 -2.19
C ASP A 96 -16.52 -11.52 -3.33
N VAL A 97 -16.03 -11.50 -4.57
CA VAL A 97 -16.88 -11.47 -5.76
C VAL A 97 -17.55 -12.84 -5.97
N GLY A 98 -18.79 -12.84 -6.44
CA GLY A 98 -19.52 -14.08 -6.79
C GLY A 98 -20.71 -14.38 -5.89
N GLU A 99 -21.06 -15.67 -5.77
CA GLU A 99 -22.23 -16.14 -5.01
C GLU A 99 -22.07 -15.87 -3.51
N SER A 100 -23.20 -15.72 -2.79
CA SER A 100 -23.27 -15.51 -1.33
C SER A 100 -22.84 -16.74 -0.52
N ARG A 101 -21.63 -17.25 -0.75
CA ARG A 101 -21.00 -18.36 -0.03
C ARG A 101 -19.55 -18.03 0.29
N CYS A 102 -19.03 -18.62 1.37
CA CYS A 102 -17.64 -18.44 1.75
C CYS A 102 -16.71 -19.02 0.69
N SER A 103 -15.60 -18.33 0.39
CA SER A 103 -14.50 -18.91 -0.37
C SER A 103 -14.01 -20.17 0.37
N THR A 104 -13.81 -21.25 -0.39
CA THR A 104 -13.17 -22.48 0.10
C THR A 104 -11.68 -22.51 -0.22
N LYS A 105 -11.15 -21.41 -0.77
CA LYS A 105 -9.72 -21.19 -1.01
C LYS A 105 -9.15 -20.28 0.07
#